data_AF-A0A970C0R1-F1
#
_entry.id   AF-A0A970C0R1-F1
#
_cell.length_a   1.000
_cell.length_b   1.000
_cell.length_c   1.000
_cell.angle_alpha   90.00
_cell.angle_beta   90.00
_cell.angle_gamma   90.00
#
_symmetry.space_group_name_H-M   'P 1'
#
loop_
_entity.id
_entity.type
_entity.pdbx_description
1 polymer ?
#
loop_
_entity_poly.entity_id
_entity_poly.type
_entity_poly.pdbx_seq_one_letter_code
_entity_poly.pdbx_strand_id
1 'polypeptide(L)'
;MKHETLHVWSVLAALAVAMAGGCAPARTPVNGNPSAAFAPDPTASQLQDLAGAMLLFFGAYDRLPTELDELQSATGLQDAQLVDPVTARPFLYDPTGLALASAGRMIVLLAAPAPGARVCYGLTVYRNSGGMHADVVTFPADAWATIRAAPDAPAQEP
;
A
#
# COMPACT_ATOMS: atom_id res chain seq x y z
N MET A 1 63.91 2.21 10.24
CA MET A 1 64.40 2.51 8.87
C MET A 1 63.16 2.42 7.98
N LYS A 2 62.36 3.47 7.76
CA LYS A 2 62.52 4.66 6.88
C LYS A 2 62.87 4.32 5.42
N HIS A 3 62.18 5.02 4.51
CA HIS A 3 62.20 5.04 3.03
C HIS A 3 61.09 4.20 2.36
N GLU A 4 59.96 4.78 1.92
CA GLU A 4 59.71 5.65 0.73
C GLU A 4 59.31 4.80 -0.50
N THR A 5 58.12 4.90 -1.11
CA THR A 5 57.51 5.98 -1.94
C THR A 5 57.54 5.60 -3.44
N LEU A 6 56.38 5.74 -4.11
CA LEU A 6 56.13 5.89 -5.56
C LEU A 6 56.42 4.73 -6.53
N HIS A 7 55.36 4.18 -7.12
CA HIS A 7 55.23 4.07 -8.58
C HIS A 7 53.77 4.20 -9.00
N VAL A 8 53.33 5.46 -9.05
CA VAL A 8 52.25 5.93 -9.93
C VAL A 8 52.75 5.81 -11.37
N TRP A 9 51.82 5.45 -12.28
CA TRP A 9 51.92 5.51 -13.75
C TRP A 9 52.80 4.49 -14.48
N SER A 10 52.14 3.53 -15.13
CA SER A 10 52.36 3.10 -16.53
C SER A 10 51.54 1.82 -16.77
N VAL A 11 50.82 1.54 -17.86
CA VAL A 11 50.65 2.16 -19.16
C VAL A 11 49.36 1.56 -19.74
N LEU A 12 48.62 2.42 -20.41
CA LEU A 12 47.47 2.20 -21.27
C LEU A 12 47.89 1.38 -22.52
N ALA A 13 47.24 0.25 -22.84
CA ALA A 13 47.11 -0.30 -24.21
C ALA A 13 46.28 -1.60 -24.16
N ALA A 14 45.01 -1.56 -24.57
CA ALA A 14 44.55 -1.82 -25.94
C ALA A 14 44.25 -3.31 -26.19
N LEU A 15 42.97 -3.67 -26.18
CA LEU A 15 42.48 -4.70 -27.07
C LEU A 15 41.01 -4.44 -27.43
N ALA A 16 40.83 -3.84 -28.61
CA ALA A 16 39.56 -3.72 -29.30
C ALA A 16 39.28 -5.01 -30.07
N VAL A 17 38.12 -5.63 -29.86
CA VAL A 17 37.58 -6.66 -30.77
C VAL A 17 36.15 -6.30 -31.14
N ALA A 18 35.92 -6.35 -32.44
CA ALA A 18 34.74 -5.91 -33.18
C ALA A 18 33.45 -6.65 -32.80
N MET A 19 32.35 -5.89 -32.72
CA MET A 19 30.99 -6.41 -32.85
C MET A 19 30.34 -5.75 -34.06
N ALA A 20 30.39 -6.44 -35.19
CA ALA A 20 29.54 -6.19 -36.34
C ALA A 20 28.33 -7.12 -36.23
N GLY A 21 27.11 -6.57 -36.22
CA GLY A 21 25.90 -7.38 -36.37
C GLY A 21 24.62 -6.70 -35.90
N GLY A 22 23.80 -6.25 -36.86
CA GLY A 22 22.35 -6.12 -36.67
C GLY A 22 21.78 -4.71 -36.81
N CYS A 23 21.60 -4.23 -38.04
CA CYS A 23 20.57 -3.23 -38.34
C CYS A 23 19.20 -3.87 -38.10
N ALA A 24 18.60 -3.64 -36.94
CA ALA A 24 17.15 -3.77 -36.76
C ALA A 24 16.50 -2.43 -37.15
N PRO A 25 15.37 -2.42 -37.88
CA PRO A 25 14.64 -1.18 -38.12
C PRO A 25 14.26 -0.58 -36.76
N ALA A 26 14.62 0.69 -36.56
CA ALA A 26 14.16 1.46 -35.41
C ALA A 26 12.63 1.42 -35.41
N ARG A 27 12.05 0.64 -34.48
CA ARG A 27 10.64 0.80 -34.13
C ARG A 27 10.48 2.26 -33.74
N THR A 28 9.63 2.97 -34.47
CA THR A 28 9.12 4.26 -34.04
C THR A 28 8.70 4.13 -32.58
N PRO A 29 9.22 4.96 -31.65
CA PRO A 29 8.70 4.95 -30.30
C PRO A 29 7.21 5.27 -30.43
N VAL A 30 6.37 4.32 -30.02
CA VAL A 30 4.96 4.62 -29.85
C VAL A 30 4.94 5.78 -28.87
N ASN A 31 4.44 6.94 -29.32
CA ASN A 31 4.20 8.07 -28.43
C ASN A 31 2.95 7.73 -27.60
N GLY A 32 3.01 6.61 -26.89
CA GLY A 32 2.07 6.27 -25.85
C GLY A 32 2.45 7.18 -24.72
N ASN A 33 1.61 8.18 -24.47
CA ASN A 33 1.72 9.03 -23.30
C ASN A 33 1.96 8.12 -22.08
N PRO A 34 3.17 8.09 -21.48
CA PRO A 34 3.47 7.16 -20.38
C PRO A 34 2.62 7.45 -19.13
N SER A 35 1.89 8.57 -19.14
CA SER A 35 0.95 8.98 -18.11
C SER A 35 -0.32 8.10 -18.03
N ALA A 36 -0.65 7.30 -19.05
CA ALA A 36 -1.81 6.40 -19.00
C ALA A 36 -1.56 5.10 -18.20
N ALA A 37 -0.33 4.85 -17.74
CA ALA A 37 0.07 3.54 -17.22
C ALA A 37 -0.02 3.39 -15.68
N PHE A 38 -0.21 4.46 -14.91
CA PHE A 38 -0.36 4.41 -13.45
C PHE A 38 -1.25 5.56 -12.96
N ALA A 39 -2.56 5.47 -13.20
CA ALA A 39 -3.48 6.26 -12.40
C ALA A 39 -3.66 5.51 -11.06
N PRO A 40 -3.20 6.05 -9.92
CA PRO A 40 -3.44 5.42 -8.64
C PRO A 40 -4.95 5.38 -8.39
N ASP A 41 -5.43 4.24 -7.88
CA ASP A 41 -6.83 4.09 -7.51
C ASP A 41 -7.14 5.04 -6.34
N PRO A 42 -8.11 5.96 -6.48
CA PRO A 42 -8.34 7.00 -5.49
C PRO A 42 -8.86 6.43 -4.16
N THR A 43 -9.62 5.33 -4.19
CA THR A 43 -10.06 4.62 -2.97
C THR A 43 -8.86 4.04 -2.23
N ALA A 44 -7.95 3.38 -2.95
CA ALA A 44 -6.74 2.81 -2.37
C ALA A 44 -5.82 3.90 -1.80
N SER A 45 -5.67 5.03 -2.49
CA SER A 45 -4.90 6.19 -1.99
C SER A 45 -5.51 6.77 -0.71
N GLN A 46 -6.84 6.95 -0.67
CA GLN A 46 -7.53 7.45 0.52
C GLN A 46 -7.37 6.50 1.73
N LEU A 47 -7.46 5.19 1.50
CA LEU A 47 -7.21 4.18 2.52
C LEU A 47 -5.75 4.17 2.99
N GLN A 48 -4.79 4.46 2.12
CA GLN A 48 -3.38 4.57 2.48
C GLN A 48 -3.13 5.78 3.40
N ASP A 49 -3.79 6.91 3.15
CA ASP A 49 -3.72 8.08 4.03
C ASP A 49 -4.33 7.77 5.42
N LEU A 50 -5.48 7.09 5.44
CA LEU A 50 -6.10 6.60 6.68
C LEU A 50 -5.21 5.60 7.42
N ALA A 51 -4.48 4.74 6.71
CA ALA A 51 -3.51 3.82 7.30
C ALA A 51 -2.42 4.59 8.06
N GLY A 52 -1.87 5.64 7.46
CA GLY A 52 -0.89 6.52 8.09
C GLY A 52 -1.44 7.16 9.36
N ALA A 53 -2.66 7.70 9.30
CA ALA A 53 -3.32 8.30 10.46
C ALA A 53 -3.57 7.28 11.59
N MET A 54 -4.00 6.06 11.25
CA MET A 54 -4.17 4.99 12.24
C MET A 54 -2.87 4.59 12.92
N LEU A 55 -1.77 4.48 12.16
CA LEU A 55 -0.47 4.16 12.74
C LEU A 55 0.05 5.30 13.64
N LEU A 56 -0.20 6.56 13.28
CA LEU A 56 0.13 7.72 14.11
C LEU A 56 -0.68 7.71 15.41
N PHE A 57 -1.99 7.48 15.33
CA PHE A 57 -2.86 7.35 16.50
C PHE A 57 -2.38 6.21 17.41
N PHE A 58 -2.08 5.06 16.82
CA PHE A 58 -1.55 3.91 17.54
C PHE A 58 -0.25 4.24 18.25
N GLY A 59 0.68 4.94 17.60
CA GLY A 59 1.93 5.38 18.22
C GLY A 59 1.74 6.33 19.42
N ALA A 60 0.66 7.11 19.43
CA ALA A 60 0.35 8.06 20.50
C ALA A 60 -0.41 7.42 21.69
N TYR A 61 -1.32 6.48 21.41
CA TYR A 61 -2.26 5.95 22.41
C TYR A 61 -2.13 4.45 22.69
N ASP A 62 -1.27 3.72 21.97
CA ASP A 62 -1.07 2.25 22.01
C ASP A 62 -2.38 1.43 21.88
N ARG A 63 -3.37 2.00 21.19
CA ARG A 63 -4.64 1.34 20.84
C ARG A 63 -5.14 1.83 19.49
N LEU A 64 -6.11 1.10 18.93
CA LEU A 64 -6.92 1.60 17.82
C LEU A 64 -7.95 2.62 18.31
N PRO A 65 -8.37 3.57 17.45
CA PRO A 65 -9.44 4.50 17.79
C PRO A 65 -10.76 3.73 17.98
N THR A 66 -11.62 4.16 18.89
CA THR A 66 -12.95 3.53 19.05
C THR A 66 -13.87 3.94 17.90
N GLU A 67 -13.71 5.18 17.45
CA GLU A 67 -14.47 5.82 16.39
C GLU A 67 -13.54 6.61 15.46
N LEU A 68 -13.90 6.77 14.19
CA LEU A 68 -13.05 7.50 13.23
C LEU A 68 -12.86 8.98 13.57
N ASP A 69 -13.79 9.60 14.31
CA ASP A 69 -13.67 10.97 14.81
C ASP A 69 -12.46 11.17 15.75
N GLU A 70 -12.02 10.12 16.45
CA GLU A 70 -10.81 10.18 17.27
C GLU A 70 -9.55 10.39 16.41
N LEU A 71 -9.52 9.85 15.18
CA LEU A 71 -8.42 10.09 14.25
C LEU A 71 -8.35 11.55 13.84
N GLN A 72 -9.49 12.19 13.57
CA GLN A 72 -9.52 13.61 13.22
C GLN A 72 -8.87 14.47 14.30
N SER A 73 -9.25 14.21 15.56
CA SER A 73 -8.73 14.95 16.72
C SER A 73 -7.23 14.75 16.94
N ALA A 74 -6.72 13.55 16.65
CA ALA A 74 -5.32 13.21 16.88
C ALA A 74 -4.39 13.58 15.71
N THR A 75 -4.88 13.54 14.47
CA THR A 75 -4.04 13.68 13.27
C THR A 75 -4.40 14.87 12.39
N GLY A 76 -5.47 15.62 12.71
CA GLY A 76 -5.96 16.74 11.89
C GLY A 76 -6.66 16.31 10.59
N LEU A 77 -7.11 15.05 10.53
CA LEU A 77 -7.81 14.49 9.37
C LEU A 77 -9.12 15.24 9.11
N GLN A 78 -9.46 15.44 7.84
CA GLN A 78 -10.68 16.14 7.44
C GLN A 78 -11.84 15.15 7.21
N ASP A 79 -13.08 15.58 7.37
CA ASP A 79 -14.28 14.75 7.10
C ASP A 79 -14.28 14.12 5.70
N ALA A 80 -13.80 14.88 4.70
CA ALA A 80 -13.71 14.41 3.32
C ALA A 80 -12.76 13.21 3.14
N GLN A 81 -11.86 12.97 4.10
CA GLN A 81 -10.91 11.85 4.08
C GLN A 81 -11.49 10.58 4.74
N LEU A 82 -12.65 10.69 5.42
CA LEU A 82 -13.38 9.55 6.00
C LEU A 82 -14.41 8.93 5.03
N VAL A 83 -14.51 9.49 3.82
CA VAL A 83 -15.41 9.01 2.77
C VAL A 83 -14.63 8.48 1.59
N ASP A 84 -15.19 7.47 0.94
CA ASP A 84 -14.66 6.92 -0.29
C ASP A 84 -14.82 7.91 -1.45
N PRO A 85 -13.74 8.31 -2.15
CA PRO A 85 -13.81 9.34 -3.19
C PRO A 85 -14.55 8.89 -4.46
N VAL A 86 -14.74 7.58 -4.66
CA VAL A 86 -15.39 7.03 -5.86
C VAL A 86 -16.91 6.91 -5.67
N THR A 87 -17.34 6.41 -4.53
CA THR A 87 -18.74 6.13 -4.22
C THR A 87 -19.40 7.20 -3.36
N ALA A 88 -18.62 8.13 -2.80
CA ALA A 88 -19.05 9.13 -1.82
C ALA A 88 -19.73 8.52 -0.58
N ARG A 89 -19.40 7.27 -0.25
CA ARG A 89 -19.92 6.56 0.92
C ARG A 89 -18.87 6.55 2.03
N PRO A 90 -19.27 6.64 3.30
CA PRO A 90 -18.32 6.50 4.41
C PRO A 90 -17.66 5.12 4.37
N PHE A 91 -16.38 5.05 4.75
CA PHE A 91 -15.76 3.76 5.03
C PHE A 91 -16.43 3.11 6.23
N LEU A 92 -16.70 1.81 6.15
CA LEU A 92 -17.21 1.06 7.29
C LEU A 92 -16.04 0.75 8.21
N TYR A 93 -16.11 1.24 9.44
CA TYR A 93 -15.09 1.06 10.46
C TYR A 93 -15.52 0.01 11.49
N ASP A 94 -14.61 -0.91 11.82
CA ASP A 94 -14.76 -1.84 12.94
C ASP A 94 -13.42 -1.96 13.69
N PRO A 95 -13.31 -1.42 14.92
CA PRO A 95 -12.07 -1.50 15.70
C PRO A 95 -11.75 -2.93 16.18
N THR A 96 -12.75 -3.81 16.25
CA THR A 96 -12.58 -5.22 16.61
C THR A 96 -12.12 -6.06 15.43
N GLY A 97 -12.22 -5.50 14.23
CA GLY A 97 -11.81 -6.13 13.00
C GLY A 97 -12.88 -7.02 12.41
N LEU A 98 -13.17 -6.81 11.12
CA LEU A 98 -13.87 -7.78 10.30
C LEU A 98 -12.90 -8.93 10.01
N ALA A 99 -13.29 -10.15 10.33
CA ALA A 99 -12.41 -11.30 10.21
C ALA A 99 -12.05 -11.57 8.74
N LEU A 100 -10.79 -11.33 8.38
CA LEU A 100 -10.20 -11.92 7.20
C LEU A 100 -9.43 -13.16 7.66
N ALA A 101 -9.80 -14.33 7.11
CA ALA A 101 -9.37 -15.65 7.59
C ALA A 101 -7.88 -15.98 7.39
N SER A 102 -6.97 -15.00 7.40
CA SER A 102 -5.55 -15.22 7.11
C SER A 102 -4.63 -14.39 8.00
N ALA A 103 -3.75 -15.10 8.71
CA ALA A 103 -2.50 -14.60 9.31
C ALA A 103 -2.63 -13.55 10.44
N GLY A 104 -3.70 -13.59 11.24
CA GLY A 104 -3.86 -12.68 12.39
C GLY A 104 -4.01 -11.21 11.97
N ARG A 105 -4.45 -10.97 10.73
CA ARG A 105 -4.72 -9.64 10.19
C ARG A 105 -6.21 -9.34 10.28
N MET A 106 -6.54 -8.17 10.80
CA MET A 106 -7.93 -7.74 10.99
C MET A 106 -8.24 -6.62 10.00
N ILE A 107 -9.33 -6.73 9.23
CA ILE A 107 -9.80 -5.61 8.41
C ILE A 107 -10.53 -4.64 9.33
N VAL A 108 -9.99 -3.43 9.49
CA VAL A 108 -10.61 -2.41 10.35
C VAL A 108 -11.40 -1.38 9.56
N LEU A 109 -11.09 -1.18 8.27
CA LEU A 109 -11.84 -0.32 7.37
C LEU A 109 -12.24 -1.07 6.10
N LEU A 110 -13.47 -0.86 5.63
CA LEU A 110 -14.01 -1.50 4.44
C LEU A 110 -14.65 -0.47 3.51
N ALA A 111 -14.19 -0.39 2.27
CA ALA A 111 -14.82 0.42 1.23
C ALA A 111 -16.02 -0.32 0.63
N ALA A 112 -17.12 0.38 0.39
CA ALA A 112 -18.25 -0.18 -0.37
C ALA A 112 -17.86 -0.40 -1.84
N PRO A 113 -18.29 -1.49 -2.50
CA PRO A 113 -18.06 -1.68 -3.93
C PRO A 113 -18.68 -0.54 -4.73
N ALA A 114 -17.92 0.01 -5.68
CA ALA A 114 -18.50 0.85 -6.72
C ALA A 114 -19.40 0.00 -7.65
N PRO A 115 -20.45 0.58 -8.25
CA PRO A 115 -21.30 -0.14 -9.20
C PRO A 115 -20.49 -0.75 -10.36
N GLY A 116 -20.59 -2.06 -10.55
CA GLY A 116 -19.86 -2.79 -11.60
C GLY A 116 -18.39 -3.07 -11.29
N ALA A 117 -17.89 -2.71 -10.09
CA ALA A 117 -16.54 -3.05 -9.67
C ALA A 117 -16.38 -4.57 -9.51
N ARG A 118 -15.20 -5.07 -9.91
CA ARG A 118 -14.81 -6.49 -9.70
C ARG A 118 -14.06 -6.70 -8.39
N VAL A 119 -13.55 -5.61 -7.81
CA VAL A 119 -12.74 -5.61 -6.60
C VAL A 119 -13.28 -4.58 -5.61
N CYS A 120 -13.05 -4.84 -4.34
CA CYS A 120 -13.23 -3.93 -3.23
C CYS A 120 -11.90 -3.74 -2.50
N TYR A 121 -11.84 -2.69 -1.70
CA TYR A 121 -10.68 -2.34 -0.89
C TYR A 121 -11.03 -2.39 0.60
N GLY A 122 -10.03 -2.70 1.41
CA GLY A 122 -10.10 -2.57 2.86
C GLY A 122 -8.74 -2.22 3.43
N LEU A 123 -8.72 -1.79 4.70
CA LEU A 123 -7.50 -1.61 5.47
C LEU A 123 -7.38 -2.74 6.49
N THR A 124 -6.30 -3.49 6.41
CA THR A 124 -5.93 -4.43 7.46
C THR A 124 -4.96 -3.80 8.44
N VAL A 125 -5.08 -4.20 9.70
CA VAL A 125 -4.15 -3.83 10.76
C VAL A 125 -3.72 -5.09 11.52
N TYR A 126 -2.43 -5.18 11.84
CA TYR A 126 -1.87 -6.31 12.59
C TYR A 126 -0.56 -5.91 13.28
N ARG A 127 -0.22 -6.66 14.33
CA ARG A 127 1.05 -6.49 15.05
C ARG A 127 1.98 -7.65 14.75
N ASN A 128 3.26 -7.35 14.53
CA ASN A 128 4.33 -8.35 14.46
C ASN A 128 5.52 -7.91 15.34
N SER A 129 6.66 -8.60 15.25
CA SER A 129 7.88 -8.29 16.02
C SER A 129 8.48 -6.91 15.70
N GLY A 130 8.14 -6.31 14.57
CA GLY A 130 8.58 -4.98 14.14
C GLY A 130 7.64 -3.84 14.54
N GLY A 131 6.45 -4.13 15.06
CA GLY A 131 5.48 -3.13 15.51
C GLY A 131 4.10 -3.33 14.91
N MET A 132 3.32 -2.24 14.89
CA MET A 132 2.00 -2.19 14.28
C MET A 132 2.14 -1.90 12.77
N HIS A 133 1.41 -2.66 11.96
CA HIS A 133 1.37 -2.51 10.50
C HIS A 133 -0.05 -2.26 10.05
N ALA A 134 -0.19 -1.47 8.98
CA ALA A 134 -1.45 -1.23 8.32
C ALA A 134 -1.25 -1.38 6.80
N ASP A 135 -2.03 -2.26 6.17
CA ASP A 135 -1.92 -2.59 4.75
C ASP A 135 -3.27 -2.44 4.06
N VAL A 136 -3.29 -1.77 2.90
CA VAL A 136 -4.46 -1.75 2.01
C VAL A 136 -4.55 -3.07 1.27
N VAL A 137 -5.69 -3.75 1.38
CA VAL A 137 -5.95 -5.05 0.76
C VAL A 137 -7.04 -4.96 -0.28
N THR A 138 -6.98 -5.83 -1.28
CA THR A 138 -8.03 -6.01 -2.28
C THR A 138 -8.67 -7.38 -2.16
N PHE A 139 -9.97 -7.45 -2.43
CA PHE A 139 -10.72 -8.70 -2.44
C PHE A 139 -11.85 -8.62 -3.50
N PRO A 140 -12.40 -9.76 -3.94
CA PRO A 140 -13.50 -9.78 -4.90
C PRO A 140 -14.71 -9.00 -4.39
N ALA A 141 -15.35 -8.21 -5.25
CA ALA A 141 -16.49 -7.38 -4.84
C ALA A 141 -17.67 -8.20 -4.29
N ASP A 142 -17.86 -9.43 -4.76
CA ASP A 142 -18.86 -10.37 -4.26
C ASP A 142 -18.58 -10.86 -2.82
N ALA A 143 -17.32 -10.81 -2.36
CA ALA A 143 -16.97 -11.16 -0.98
C ALA A 143 -17.30 -10.04 0.03
N TRP A 144 -17.62 -8.82 -0.43
CA TRP A 144 -17.84 -7.66 0.44
C TRP A 144 -18.97 -7.88 1.45
N ALA A 145 -20.10 -8.43 1.01
CA ALA A 145 -21.25 -8.66 1.88
C ALA A 145 -20.92 -9.67 3.00
N THR A 146 -20.14 -10.71 2.67
CA THR A 146 -19.69 -11.72 3.62
C THR A 146 -18.72 -11.14 4.64
N ILE A 147 -17.72 -10.37 4.19
CA ILE A 147 -16.73 -9.72 5.07
C ILE A 147 -17.42 -8.75 6.03
N ARG A 148 -18.33 -7.91 5.53
CA ARG A 148 -19.11 -6.98 6.36
C ARG A 148 -19.96 -7.70 7.42
N ALA A 149 -20.46 -8.89 7.11
CA ALA A 149 -21.37 -9.63 7.97
C ALA A 149 -20.65 -10.57 8.96
N ALA A 150 -19.31 -10.58 9.01
CA ALA A 150 -18.52 -11.46 9.86
C ALA A 150 -17.91 -10.69 11.06
N PRO A 151 -18.70 -10.46 12.13
CA PRO A 151 -18.21 -9.78 13.34
C PRO A 151 -17.39 -10.68 14.27
N ASP A 152 -17.39 -12.02 14.13
CA ASP A 152 -16.87 -12.93 15.18
C ASP A 152 -16.38 -14.30 14.66
N ALA A 153 -15.68 -14.37 13.52
CA ALA A 153 -15.01 -15.65 13.20
C ALA A 153 -13.78 -15.79 14.12
N PRO A 154 -13.73 -16.78 15.03
CA PRO A 154 -12.59 -16.95 15.92
C PRO A 154 -11.33 -17.10 15.07
N ALA A 155 -10.28 -16.36 15.45
CA ALA A 155 -8.95 -16.53 14.87
C ALA A 155 -8.62 -18.02 14.88
N GLN A 156 -8.59 -18.65 13.71
CA GLN A 156 -8.21 -20.06 13.62
C GLN A 156 -6.73 -20.13 14.01
N GLU A 157 -6.45 -20.58 15.23
CA GLU A 157 -5.11 -20.88 15.70
C GLU A 157 -4.53 -22.04 14.85
N PRO A 158 -3.25 -21.96 14.45
CA PRO A 158 -2.58 -23.00 13.66
C PRO A 158 -2.31 -24.30 14.43
#